data_AF-A0A1L9U1D2-F1
#
_entry.id   AF-A0A1L9U1D2-F1
#
_cell.length_a   1.000
_cell.length_b   1.000
_cell.length_c   1.000
_cell.angle_alpha   90.00
_cell.angle_beta   90.00
_cell.angle_gamma   90.00
#
_symmetry.space_group_name_H-M   'P 1'
#
loop_
_entity.id
_entity.type
_entity.pdbx_description
1 polymer ?
#
loop_
_entity_poly.entity_id
_entity_poly.type
_entity_poly.pdbx_seq_one_letter_code
_entity_poly.pdbx_strand_id
1 'polypeptide(L)'
;MATVTSMFGIFVLVAGMSPEPSNDVPRRQEYLPGVTIFNYLAKDIFAWSVSNTTGPMTVIPHQEQYFESWRTRVDGGGISIKLATEPSQRSVLQFEYTRMDPIIYWDVSYIDLDYDSDYFQHNITVTSNDPSCPVVSCAAGVYQCHDVYLHPDDNYATHGCPVQTHLELSIGSSGS
;
A
#
# COMPACT_ATOMS: atom_id res chain seq x y z
N MET A 1 -64.30 47.47 13.22
CA MET A 1 -63.91 48.77 13.83
C MET A 1 -62.75 48.49 14.76
N ALA A 2 -61.77 49.39 14.76
CA ALA A 2 -60.44 49.22 15.35
C ALA A 2 -60.45 49.02 16.88
N THR A 3 -59.41 48.33 17.40
CA THR A 3 -58.44 48.91 18.35
C THR A 3 -57.22 48.00 18.52
N VAL A 4 -56.05 48.63 18.59
CA VAL A 4 -54.69 48.08 18.75
C VAL A 4 -54.30 48.10 20.22
N THR A 5 -53.60 47.07 20.70
CA THR A 5 -52.62 47.08 21.82
C THR A 5 -52.04 45.67 21.95
N SER A 6 -50.83 45.38 22.41
CA SER A 6 -49.51 46.03 22.52
C SER A 6 -48.63 44.98 23.22
N MET A 7 -47.38 44.80 22.77
CA MET A 7 -46.23 44.28 23.55
C MET A 7 -46.25 42.78 23.97
N PHE A 8 -45.15 42.04 24.12
CA PHE A 8 -43.70 42.27 24.19
C PHE A 8 -43.00 41.06 23.52
N GLY A 9 -41.99 41.32 22.70
CA GLY A 9 -41.05 40.28 22.26
C GLY A 9 -40.01 40.02 23.36
N ILE A 10 -39.72 38.75 23.63
CA ILE A 10 -38.51 38.32 24.34
C ILE A 10 -37.59 37.74 23.27
N PHE A 11 -36.62 38.54 22.82
CA PHE A 11 -35.46 38.04 22.11
C PHE A 11 -34.43 37.63 23.16
N VAL A 12 -34.17 36.33 23.27
CA VAL A 12 -33.01 35.82 24.00
C VAL A 12 -31.79 36.08 23.10
N LEU A 13 -30.93 37.00 23.53
CA LEU A 13 -29.61 37.19 22.92
C LEU A 13 -28.76 35.97 23.28
N VAL A 14 -28.65 35.01 22.36
CA VAL A 14 -27.56 34.03 22.38
C VAL A 14 -26.32 34.80 21.90
N ALA A 15 -25.41 35.10 22.83
CA ALA A 15 -24.12 35.66 22.47
C ALA A 15 -23.43 34.70 21.49
N GLY A 16 -23.22 35.16 20.25
CA GLY A 16 -22.43 34.44 19.27
C GLY A 16 -21.00 34.34 19.77
N MET A 17 -20.59 33.15 20.21
CA MET A 17 -19.19 32.83 20.37
C MET A 17 -18.60 32.74 18.95
N SER A 18 -17.67 33.64 18.62
CA SER A 18 -16.88 33.52 17.40
C SER A 18 -16.20 32.15 17.38
N PRO A 19 -16.19 31.43 16.25
CA PRO A 19 -15.38 30.23 16.14
C PRO A 19 -13.91 30.63 16.31
N GLU A 20 -13.24 30.02 17.29
CA GLU A 20 -11.79 30.11 17.39
C GLU A 20 -11.16 29.49 16.13
N PRO A 21 -10.07 30.06 15.61
CA PRO A 21 -9.37 29.45 14.49
C PRO A 21 -8.80 28.10 14.95
N SER A 22 -9.34 27.00 14.44
CA SER A 22 -8.73 25.69 14.63
C SER A 22 -7.40 25.69 13.88
N ASN A 23 -6.29 25.65 14.62
CA ASN A 23 -4.99 25.32 14.07
C ASN A 23 -4.93 23.81 13.82
N ASP A 24 -5.82 23.28 12.99
CA ASP A 24 -5.67 21.93 12.44
C ASP A 24 -4.62 22.01 11.33
N VAL A 25 -3.35 22.06 11.75
CA VAL A 25 -2.27 21.58 10.89
C VAL A 25 -2.62 20.12 10.59
N PRO A 26 -2.76 19.70 9.33
CA PRO A 26 -2.98 18.29 9.02
C PRO A 26 -1.84 17.53 9.68
N ARG A 27 -2.15 16.66 10.64
CA ARG A 27 -1.15 15.80 11.27
C ARG A 27 -0.58 14.95 10.14
N ARG A 28 0.60 15.32 9.62
CA ARG A 28 1.32 14.52 8.64
C ARG A 28 1.46 13.14 9.26
N GLN A 29 0.77 12.15 8.70
CA GLN A 29 0.90 10.77 9.15
C GLN A 29 2.37 10.41 8.97
N GLU A 30 3.06 10.16 10.08
CA GLU A 30 4.46 9.80 10.07
C GLU A 30 4.52 8.33 9.65
N TYR A 31 4.72 8.10 8.36
CA TYR A 31 4.87 6.76 7.83
C TYR A 31 6.23 6.20 8.24
N LEU A 32 6.25 4.96 8.71
CA LEU A 32 7.50 4.23 8.93
C LEU A 32 8.09 3.80 7.58
N PRO A 33 9.40 3.94 7.34
CA PRO A 33 10.04 3.44 6.13
C PRO A 33 9.85 1.93 6.00
N GLY A 34 9.28 1.49 4.88
CA GLY A 34 8.89 0.11 4.67
C GLY A 34 7.86 -0.03 3.57
N VAL A 35 7.32 -1.24 3.43
CA VAL A 35 6.17 -1.53 2.57
C VAL A 35 5.00 -1.99 3.42
N THR A 36 3.82 -1.41 3.17
CA THR A 36 2.54 -1.98 3.59
C THR A 36 1.92 -2.72 2.41
N ILE A 37 1.49 -3.96 2.64
CA ILE A 37 0.83 -4.82 1.67
C ILE A 37 -0.62 -4.98 2.10
N PHE A 38 -1.55 -4.47 1.31
CA PHE A 38 -2.98 -4.52 1.54
C PHE A 38 -3.62 -5.66 0.75
N ASN A 39 -4.38 -6.51 1.44
CA ASN A 39 -5.14 -7.58 0.81
C ASN A 39 -6.61 -7.19 0.63
N TYR A 40 -7.02 -6.88 -0.59
CA TYR A 40 -8.42 -6.67 -0.95
C TYR A 40 -9.05 -7.85 -1.69
N LEU A 41 -8.34 -8.98 -1.79
CA LEU A 41 -8.91 -10.21 -2.33
C LEU A 41 -9.93 -10.77 -1.35
N ALA A 42 -11.00 -11.39 -1.84
CA ALA A 42 -12.01 -12.06 -1.02
C ALA A 42 -11.53 -13.41 -0.43
N LYS A 43 -10.25 -13.48 -0.04
CA LYS A 43 -9.54 -14.63 0.53
C LYS A 43 -8.25 -14.17 1.20
N ASP A 44 -7.64 -15.07 1.96
CA ASP A 44 -6.37 -14.80 2.62
C ASP A 44 -5.19 -14.81 1.63
N ILE A 45 -4.18 -13.98 1.90
CA ILE A 45 -2.85 -14.05 1.29
C ILE A 45 -1.87 -14.63 2.30
N PHE A 46 -1.02 -15.55 1.85
CA PHE A 46 0.05 -16.14 2.64
C PHE A 46 1.37 -15.50 2.23
N ALA A 47 2.03 -14.85 3.19
CA ALA A 47 3.24 -14.06 2.97
C ALA A 47 4.46 -14.72 3.62
N TRP A 48 5.59 -14.68 2.93
CA TRP A 48 6.91 -15.05 3.46
C TRP A 48 7.92 -13.97 3.10
N SER A 49 8.57 -13.39 4.12
CA SER A 49 9.74 -12.55 3.89
C SER A 49 10.98 -13.44 3.77
N VAL A 50 11.58 -13.49 2.58
CA VAL A 50 12.71 -14.36 2.25
C VAL A 50 13.97 -13.52 2.12
N SER A 51 14.98 -13.87 2.92
CA SER A 51 16.32 -13.29 2.87
C SER A 51 17.34 -14.39 2.59
N ASN A 52 18.36 -14.57 3.43
CA ASN A 52 19.24 -15.75 3.40
C ASN A 52 18.48 -17.02 3.77
N THR A 53 17.43 -16.88 4.57
CA THR A 53 16.49 -17.93 4.94
C THR A 53 15.07 -17.45 4.73
N THR A 54 14.16 -18.40 4.55
CA THR A 54 12.72 -18.16 4.51
C THR A 54 12.21 -17.89 5.91
N GLY A 55 11.56 -16.74 6.11
CA GLY A 55 10.85 -16.42 7.35
C GLY A 55 9.60 -17.28 7.57
N PRO A 56 8.95 -17.19 8.73
CA PRO A 56 7.69 -17.88 8.98
C PRO A 56 6.59 -17.38 8.03
N MET A 57 5.63 -18.25 7.72
CA MET A 57 4.41 -17.86 6.99
C MET A 57 3.59 -16.90 7.85
N THR A 58 3.20 -15.78 7.26
CA THR A 58 2.25 -14.83 7.83
C THR A 58 0.97 -14.85 7.00
N VAL A 59 -0.20 -14.85 7.64
CA VAL A 59 -1.48 -14.74 6.94
C VAL A 59 -1.91 -13.29 6.93
N ILE A 60 -2.31 -12.78 5.77
CA ILE A 60 -2.92 -11.46 5.56
C ILE A 60 -4.39 -11.71 5.22
N PRO A 61 -5.31 -11.61 6.19
CA PRO A 61 -6.74 -11.82 5.93
C PRO A 61 -7.32 -10.81 4.93
N HIS A 62 -8.53 -11.09 4.42
CA HIS A 62 -9.29 -10.14 3.61
C HIS A 62 -9.48 -8.80 4.36
N GLN A 63 -9.22 -7.68 3.69
CA GLN A 63 -9.25 -6.30 4.23
C GLN A 63 -8.21 -6.00 5.32
N GLU A 64 -7.25 -6.88 5.52
CA GLU A 64 -6.13 -6.65 6.44
C GLU A 64 -4.85 -6.30 5.68
N GLN A 65 -3.83 -5.94 6.44
CA GLN A 65 -2.53 -5.52 5.91
C GLN A 65 -1.36 -6.21 6.61
N TYR A 66 -0.26 -6.31 5.88
CA TYR A 66 1.05 -6.70 6.39
C TYR A 66 2.02 -5.53 6.23
N PHE A 67 2.84 -5.27 7.24
CA PHE A 67 3.88 -4.26 7.16
C PHE A 67 5.26 -4.87 7.36
N GLU A 68 6.20 -4.46 6.52
CA GLU A 68 7.61 -4.78 6.66
C GLU A 68 8.47 -3.51 6.57
N SER A 69 9.22 -3.22 7.63
CA SER A 69 10.26 -2.19 7.58
C SER A 69 11.45 -2.61 6.73
N TRP A 70 12.12 -1.65 6.10
CA TRP A 70 13.31 -1.92 5.30
C TRP A 70 14.42 -2.57 6.12
N ARG A 71 14.89 -3.73 5.63
CA ARG A 71 16.02 -4.46 6.19
C ARG A 71 17.17 -4.49 5.20
N THR A 72 18.39 -4.63 5.73
CA THR A 72 19.57 -4.91 4.91
C THR A 72 19.86 -6.40 4.98
N ARG A 73 20.04 -7.06 3.83
CA ARG A 73 20.52 -8.43 3.78
C ARG A 73 22.03 -8.43 4.03
N VAL A 74 22.50 -9.30 4.92
CA VAL A 74 23.89 -9.29 5.42
C VAL A 74 24.94 -9.49 4.32
N ASP A 75 24.59 -10.18 3.24
CA ASP A 75 25.44 -10.46 2.07
C ASP A 75 25.26 -9.46 0.92
N GLY A 76 24.43 -8.42 1.10
CA GLY A 76 24.20 -7.36 0.11
C GLY A 76 23.19 -7.67 -0.99
N GLY A 77 22.46 -8.79 -0.94
CA GLY A 77 21.40 -9.09 -1.90
C GLY A 77 20.01 -8.58 -1.49
N GLY A 78 19.02 -8.88 -2.34
CA GLY A 78 17.62 -8.48 -2.14
C GLY A 78 16.85 -9.38 -1.17
N ILE A 79 15.80 -8.81 -0.59
CA ILE A 79 14.78 -9.49 0.19
C ILE A 79 13.54 -9.62 -0.70
N SER A 80 12.94 -10.80 -0.72
CA SER A 80 11.74 -11.09 -1.51
C SER A 80 10.58 -11.40 -0.58
N ILE A 81 9.55 -10.56 -0.59
CA ILE A 81 8.29 -10.85 0.09
C ILE A 81 7.42 -11.62 -0.90
N LYS A 82 7.36 -12.94 -0.71
CA LYS A 82 6.58 -13.85 -1.55
C LYS A 82 5.14 -13.92 -1.03
N LEU A 83 4.17 -13.73 -1.92
CA LEU A 83 2.73 -13.64 -1.61
C LEU A 83 1.96 -14.68 -2.44
N ALA A 84 1.32 -15.64 -1.77
CA ALA A 84 0.51 -16.68 -2.42
C ALA A 84 -0.95 -16.62 -1.98
N THR A 85 -1.85 -17.15 -2.81
CA THR A 85 -3.27 -17.38 -2.46
C THR A 85 -3.53 -18.79 -1.90
N GLU A 86 -2.47 -19.56 -1.69
CA GLU A 86 -2.45 -20.87 -1.04
C GLU A 86 -1.33 -20.90 0.02
N PRO A 87 -1.39 -21.76 1.05
CA PRO A 87 -0.31 -21.91 2.03
C PRO A 87 0.91 -22.67 1.46
N SER A 88 1.38 -22.28 0.27
CA SER A 88 2.58 -22.82 -0.40
C SER A 88 3.25 -21.73 -1.25
N GLN A 89 4.57 -21.79 -1.42
CA GLN A 89 5.33 -20.86 -2.27
C GLN A 89 5.45 -21.31 -3.74
N ARG A 90 4.51 -22.13 -4.24
CA ARG A 90 4.58 -22.68 -5.60
C ARG A 90 4.28 -21.65 -6.69
N SER A 91 3.33 -20.76 -6.41
CA SER A 91 2.86 -19.68 -7.29
C SER A 91 2.76 -18.41 -6.45
N VAL A 92 3.68 -17.47 -6.67
CA VAL A 92 3.83 -16.30 -5.81
C VAL A 92 3.98 -15.02 -6.61
N LEU A 93 3.20 -14.02 -6.20
CA LEU A 93 3.53 -12.63 -6.49
C LEU A 93 4.68 -12.25 -5.58
N GLN A 94 5.69 -11.55 -6.10
CA GLN A 94 6.84 -11.14 -5.31
C GLN A 94 6.92 -9.62 -5.26
N PHE A 95 7.08 -9.08 -4.05
CA PHE A 95 7.58 -7.73 -3.86
C PHE A 95 9.03 -7.84 -3.39
N GLU A 96 9.96 -7.42 -4.22
CA GLU A 96 11.38 -7.56 -3.94
C GLU A 96 11.98 -6.19 -3.63
N TYR A 97 12.93 -6.15 -2.70
CA TYR A 97 13.65 -4.92 -2.40
C TYR A 97 15.10 -5.15 -1.99
N THR A 98 15.96 -4.20 -2.32
CA THR A 98 17.35 -4.16 -1.90
C THR A 98 17.65 -2.78 -1.31
N ARG A 99 17.96 -2.74 -0.01
CA ARG A 99 18.36 -1.51 0.67
C ARG A 99 19.82 -1.19 0.37
N MET A 100 20.07 -0.10 -0.34
CA MET A 100 21.39 0.45 -0.64
C MET A 100 21.41 1.95 -0.36
N ASP A 101 21.62 2.32 0.90
CA ASP A 101 21.52 3.71 1.36
C ASP A 101 22.33 4.67 0.44
N PRO A 102 21.72 5.79 0.00
CA PRO A 102 20.45 6.37 0.49
C PRO A 102 19.19 5.89 -0.25
N ILE A 103 19.27 4.82 -1.05
CA ILE A 103 18.21 4.35 -1.94
C ILE A 103 17.63 3.02 -1.46
N ILE A 104 16.31 2.86 -1.56
CA ILE A 104 15.66 1.55 -1.58
C ILE A 104 15.35 1.20 -3.04
N TYR A 105 15.96 0.11 -3.52
CA TYR A 105 15.61 -0.47 -4.81
C TYR A 105 14.49 -1.47 -4.59
N TRP A 106 13.53 -1.52 -5.49
CA TRP A 106 12.39 -2.42 -5.37
C TRP A 106 11.77 -2.75 -6.72
N ASP A 107 11.04 -3.84 -6.77
CA ASP A 107 10.28 -4.29 -7.92
C ASP A 107 9.11 -5.18 -7.51
N VAL A 108 8.20 -5.38 -8.45
CA VAL A 108 7.15 -6.40 -8.38
C VAL A 108 7.45 -7.42 -9.45
N SER A 109 7.34 -8.71 -9.11
CA SER A 109 7.75 -9.80 -10.00
C SER A 109 6.67 -10.88 -10.11
N TYR A 110 6.37 -11.25 -11.36
CA TYR A 110 5.49 -12.35 -11.75
C TYR A 110 6.29 -13.57 -12.23
N ILE A 111 7.63 -13.57 -12.12
CA ILE A 111 8.49 -14.65 -12.62
C ILE A 111 8.08 -16.02 -12.05
N ASP A 112 7.74 -16.07 -10.76
CA ASP A 112 7.32 -17.27 -10.03
C ASP A 112 5.78 -17.37 -9.90
N LEU A 113 5.03 -16.63 -10.72
CA LEU A 113 3.56 -16.60 -10.67
C LEU A 113 2.97 -17.45 -11.80
N ASP A 114 2.21 -18.48 -11.43
CA ASP A 114 1.54 -19.34 -12.42
C ASP A 114 0.51 -18.54 -13.25
N TYR A 115 0.45 -18.78 -14.55
CA TYR A 115 -0.46 -18.07 -15.47
C TYR A 115 -1.96 -18.22 -15.16
N ASP A 116 -2.36 -19.24 -14.41
CA ASP A 116 -3.73 -19.45 -13.95
C ASP A 116 -3.99 -18.88 -12.54
N SER A 117 -3.02 -18.15 -11.98
CA SER A 117 -3.13 -17.55 -10.66
C SER A 117 -4.25 -16.52 -10.57
N ASP A 118 -4.94 -16.52 -9.42
CA ASP A 118 -6.05 -15.62 -9.12
C ASP A 118 -5.64 -14.14 -9.12
N TYR A 119 -4.35 -13.85 -8.85
CA TYR A 119 -3.82 -12.49 -8.90
C TYR A 119 -4.06 -11.80 -10.25
N PHE A 120 -4.06 -12.54 -11.36
CA PHE A 120 -4.34 -11.97 -12.68
C PHE A 120 -5.78 -11.49 -12.85
N GLN A 121 -6.72 -11.85 -11.97
CA GLN A 121 -8.09 -11.33 -11.99
C GLN A 121 -8.24 -9.99 -11.27
N HIS A 122 -7.15 -9.45 -10.73
CA HIS A 122 -7.16 -8.32 -9.82
C HIS A 122 -6.13 -7.26 -10.21
N ASN A 123 -6.42 -6.01 -9.83
CA ASN A 123 -5.44 -4.94 -9.99
C ASN A 123 -4.32 -5.12 -8.97
N ILE A 124 -3.09 -4.85 -9.39
CA ILE A 124 -1.92 -4.78 -8.52
C ILE A 124 -1.32 -3.39 -8.68
N THR A 125 -1.21 -2.65 -7.58
CA THR A 125 -0.68 -1.29 -7.60
C THR A 125 0.33 -1.07 -6.49
N VAL A 126 1.44 -0.39 -6.80
CA VAL A 126 2.35 0.14 -5.77
C VAL A 126 2.37 1.65 -5.84
N THR A 127 2.08 2.30 -4.71
CA THR A 127 2.18 3.75 -4.53
C THR A 127 3.15 4.09 -3.42
N SER A 128 3.43 5.38 -3.26
CA SER A 128 4.42 5.88 -2.31
C SER A 128 3.96 7.16 -1.63
N ASN A 129 4.43 7.39 -0.40
CA ASN A 129 4.33 8.69 0.26
C ASN A 129 5.32 9.74 -0.29
N ASP A 130 6.26 9.34 -1.15
CA ASP A 130 7.18 10.20 -1.86
C ASP A 130 6.77 10.28 -3.35
N PRO A 131 6.35 11.46 -3.85
CA PRO A 131 5.87 11.60 -5.23
C PRO A 131 6.97 11.47 -6.28
N SER A 132 8.25 11.42 -5.90
CA SER A 132 9.35 11.14 -6.82
C SER A 132 9.51 9.65 -7.16
N CYS A 133 8.87 8.78 -6.37
CA CYS A 133 8.90 7.34 -6.59
C CYS A 133 8.02 6.91 -7.77
N PRO A 134 8.46 5.91 -8.55
CA PRO A 134 7.62 5.28 -9.56
C PRO A 134 6.35 4.65 -8.95
N VAL A 135 5.32 4.55 -9.78
CA VAL A 135 4.08 3.82 -9.49
C VAL A 135 4.06 2.58 -10.36
N VAL A 136 3.69 1.43 -9.77
CA VAL A 136 3.35 0.22 -10.52
C VAL A 136 1.85 0.15 -10.66
N SER A 137 1.32 -0.11 -11.84
CA SER A 137 -0.12 -0.32 -12.04
C SER A 137 -0.41 -1.40 -13.09
N CYS A 138 -0.71 -2.60 -12.59
CA CYS A 138 -1.13 -3.72 -13.42
C CYS A 138 -2.64 -3.91 -13.30
N ALA A 139 -3.34 -3.75 -14.43
CA ALA A 139 -4.78 -3.95 -14.49
C ALA A 139 -5.14 -5.45 -14.46
N ALA A 140 -6.30 -5.77 -13.89
CA ALA A 140 -6.90 -7.09 -13.97
C ALA A 140 -6.97 -7.58 -15.44
N GLY A 141 -6.62 -8.85 -15.66
CA GLY A 141 -6.56 -9.52 -16.95
C GLY A 141 -5.28 -9.26 -17.76
N VAL A 142 -4.34 -8.45 -17.26
CA VAL A 142 -3.09 -8.15 -17.96
C VAL A 142 -1.96 -9.05 -17.45
N TYR A 143 -1.70 -10.12 -18.20
CA TYR A 143 -0.62 -11.08 -17.89
C TYR A 143 0.78 -10.55 -18.22
N GLN A 144 0.88 -9.65 -19.20
CA GLN A 144 2.13 -9.00 -19.60
C GLN A 144 2.13 -7.54 -19.15
N CYS A 145 2.13 -7.34 -17.83
CA CYS A 145 2.23 -6.00 -17.28
C CYS A 145 3.67 -5.49 -17.47
N HIS A 146 3.83 -4.29 -18.01
CA HIS A 146 5.15 -3.72 -18.28
C HIS A 146 5.87 -3.25 -17.01
N ASP A 147 5.13 -2.94 -15.94
CA ASP A 147 5.69 -2.40 -14.70
C ASP A 147 6.24 -3.48 -13.76
N VAL A 148 6.26 -4.75 -14.19
CA VAL A 148 6.68 -5.89 -13.37
C VAL A 148 7.69 -6.76 -14.12
N TYR A 149 8.48 -7.49 -13.36
CA TYR A 149 9.35 -8.52 -13.91
C TYR A 149 8.52 -9.69 -14.42
N LEU A 150 8.64 -9.97 -15.71
CA LEU A 150 8.14 -11.20 -16.33
C LEU A 150 9.30 -12.18 -16.58
N HIS A 151 10.52 -11.66 -16.71
CA HIS A 151 11.76 -12.39 -16.93
C HIS A 151 12.89 -11.84 -16.05
N PRO A 152 13.91 -12.65 -15.71
CA PRO A 152 15.01 -12.22 -14.83
C PRO A 152 15.82 -11.01 -15.32
N ASP A 153 15.76 -10.67 -16.61
CA ASP A 153 16.51 -9.59 -17.23
C ASP A 153 15.67 -8.33 -17.52
N ASP A 154 14.43 -8.27 -17.04
CA ASP A 154 13.53 -7.09 -17.10
C ASP A 154 14.01 -5.95 -16.16
N ASN A 155 15.31 -5.62 -16.19
CA ASN A 155 15.95 -4.63 -15.32
C ASN A 155 15.35 -3.21 -15.42
N TYR A 156 14.59 -2.93 -16.47
CA TYR A 156 13.84 -1.68 -16.59
C TYR A 156 12.69 -1.55 -15.58
N ALA A 157 12.22 -2.67 -15.01
CA ALA A 157 11.19 -2.71 -13.98
C ALA A 157 11.76 -2.59 -12.56
N THR A 158 13.09 -2.48 -12.39
CA THR A 158 13.66 -2.05 -11.10
C THR A 158 13.35 -0.57 -10.88
N HIS A 159 12.82 -0.26 -9.70
CA HIS A 159 12.55 1.09 -9.26
C HIS A 159 13.48 1.49 -8.12
N GLY A 160 13.66 2.81 -7.96
CA GLY A 160 14.49 3.38 -6.91
C GLY A 160 13.76 4.53 -6.22
N CYS A 161 13.83 4.56 -4.89
CA CYS A 161 13.23 5.57 -4.04
C CYS A 161 14.21 6.00 -2.95
N PRO A 162 14.07 7.20 -2.35
CA PRO A 162 14.75 7.50 -1.10
C PRO A 162 14.45 6.43 -0.04
N VAL A 163 15.45 5.96 0.70
CA VAL A 163 15.28 4.85 1.66
C VAL A 163 14.29 5.16 2.80
N GLN A 164 13.96 6.43 3.04
CA GLN A 164 12.95 6.84 4.03
C GLN A 164 11.51 6.69 3.52
N THR A 165 11.34 6.26 2.27
CA THR A 165 10.03 6.10 1.63
C THR A 165 9.22 4.99 2.29
N HIS A 166 7.92 5.24 2.38
CA HIS A 166 6.90 4.22 2.62
C HIS A 166 6.22 3.87 1.30
N LEU A 167 6.19 2.58 0.98
CA LEU A 167 5.48 2.03 -0.17
C LEU A 167 4.20 1.34 0.26
N GLU A 168 3.18 1.41 -0.57
CA GLU A 168 1.90 0.73 -0.37
C GLU A 168 1.63 -0.15 -1.59
N LEU A 169 1.73 -1.46 -1.40
CA LEU A 169 1.30 -2.47 -2.38
C LEU A 169 -0.15 -2.83 -2.09
N SER A 170 -1.05 -2.55 -3.02
CA SER A 170 -2.46 -2.95 -2.96
C SER A 170 -2.74 -4.06 -3.96
N ILE A 171 -3.43 -5.11 -3.49
CA ILE A 171 -3.80 -6.28 -4.28
C ILE A 171 -5.32 -6.41 -4.28
N GLY A 172 -5.93 -6.27 -5.46
CA GLY A 172 -7.37 -6.14 -5.61
C GLY A 172 -7.83 -4.69 -5.48
N SER A 173 -9.15 -4.51 -5.37
CA SER A 173 -9.77 -3.20 -5.17
C SER A 173 -10.42 -3.16 -3.80
N SER A 174 -10.26 -2.07 -3.06
CA SER A 174 -10.86 -1.88 -1.73
C SER A 174 -12.40 -1.90 -1.69
N GLY A 175 -13.06 -2.10 -2.83
CA GLY A 175 -14.48 -1.84 -3.02
C GLY A 175 -14.80 -0.35 -2.91
N SER A 176 -15.78 0.08 -3.69
CA SER A 176 -16.56 1.31 -3.49
C SER A 176 -17.91 0.94 -2.91
#